data_AF-A0A9E3NYS8-F1
#
_entry.id   AF-A0A9E3NYS8-F1
#
_cell.length_a   1.000
_cell.length_b   1.000
_cell.length_c   1.000
_cell.angle_alpha   90.00
_cell.angle_beta   90.00
_cell.angle_gamma   90.00
#
_symmetry.space_group_name_H-M   'P 1'
#
loop_
_entity.id
_entity.type
_entity.pdbx_description
1 polymer ?
#
loop_
_entity_poly.entity_id
_entity_poly.type
_entity_poly.pdbx_seq_one_letter_code
_entity_poly.pdbx_strand_id
1 'polypeptide(L)'
;MPIDRASAAERTRHDPPTPESSEANEAPRSQRARDEHALARSIEEMPHSRDYAAFIANVASFPVAQTANVAATLHAARDLEVQKRLDDVRDRFSGPYRVDGADVPAPPMFRMNVVARSAAIQRELDTIGKRIGVQPLPSKLGQGTPRDLVKLTQALIDAGRLPPPPGDVASRIRQMQWDYGIGVDCAGYCKEALAATSPRPLPLRGPGWESFRDLDGARRAAFAKVDVTEARPGDLITLDEVPPERFGHNVIVYSRAVADAARIQALGDQHGEKMKAFLATPGPHHVLEVDSSWGAGASGSPHGGFRRDTWLFDASTKTWGHFIPGTSPPYFDTSTVGPASFDKYHGTYRPRG
;
A
#
# COMPACT_ATOMS: atom_id res chain seq x y z
N MET A 1 62.33 9.73 23.21
CA MET A 1 62.68 8.86 22.07
C MET A 1 61.62 9.05 21.00
N PRO A 2 62.00 9.42 19.77
CA PRO A 2 61.07 9.63 18.68
C PRO A 2 60.81 8.30 17.93
N ILE A 3 59.60 8.10 17.44
CA ILE A 3 59.35 7.14 16.36
C ILE A 3 58.80 7.93 15.18
N ASP A 4 59.53 7.81 14.10
CA ASP A 4 59.35 8.44 12.80
C ASP A 4 59.07 7.34 11.77
N ARG A 5 58.41 7.75 10.66
CA ARG A 5 58.19 7.04 9.36
C ARG A 5 57.03 6.02 9.31
N ALA A 6 55.97 6.25 8.52
CA ALA A 6 55.81 6.45 7.07
C ALA A 6 55.78 5.13 6.25
N SER A 7 54.63 4.87 5.62
CA SER A 7 54.39 3.91 4.54
C SER A 7 53.15 4.43 3.78
N ALA A 8 53.31 5.16 2.67
CA ALA A 8 53.43 4.68 1.30
C ALA A 8 52.12 4.07 0.76
N ALA A 9 51.31 4.92 0.15
CA ALA A 9 50.09 4.56 -0.57
C ALA A 9 50.41 4.29 -2.04
N GLU A 10 50.13 3.08 -2.50
CA GLU A 10 50.24 2.66 -3.90
C GLU A 10 48.85 2.78 -4.54
N ARG A 11 48.68 3.76 -5.44
CA ARG A 11 47.45 3.98 -6.22
C ARG A 11 47.60 3.33 -7.59
N THR A 12 46.97 2.17 -7.78
CA THR A 12 46.72 1.61 -9.10
C THR A 12 45.57 2.37 -9.77
N ARG A 13 45.87 2.99 -10.93
CA ARG A 13 44.87 3.60 -11.81
C ARG A 13 44.27 2.50 -12.67
N HIS A 14 42.96 2.26 -12.55
CA HIS A 14 42.19 1.50 -13.53
C HIS A 14 41.58 2.48 -14.53
N ASP A 15 41.94 2.34 -15.79
CA ASP A 15 41.27 3.03 -16.90
C ASP A 15 39.85 2.48 -17.08
N PRO A 16 38.85 3.34 -17.34
CA PRO A 16 37.49 2.89 -17.60
C PRO A 16 37.35 2.30 -19.01
N PRO A 17 36.57 1.22 -19.20
CA PRO A 17 36.28 0.69 -20.52
C PRO A 17 35.39 1.66 -21.32
N THR A 18 35.72 1.80 -22.60
CA THR A 18 34.93 2.49 -23.63
C THR A 18 33.54 1.90 -23.78
N PRO A 19 32.49 2.72 -24.00
CA PRO A 19 31.13 2.22 -24.18
C PRO A 19 30.97 1.65 -25.60
N GLU A 20 30.65 0.36 -25.67
CA GLU A 20 30.14 -0.30 -26.88
C GLU A 20 28.72 0.22 -27.19
N SER A 21 28.52 0.58 -28.46
CA SER A 21 27.25 1.02 -29.03
C SER A 21 26.21 -0.11 -29.06
N SER A 22 25.13 0.01 -28.28
CA SER A 22 23.99 -0.91 -28.34
C SER A 22 22.94 -0.41 -29.34
N GLU A 23 23.12 -0.75 -30.61
CA GLU A 23 22.02 -0.83 -31.57
C GLU A 23 21.40 -2.24 -31.50
N ALA A 24 20.32 -2.41 -30.72
CA ALA A 24 19.32 -3.47 -30.92
C ALA A 24 18.12 -3.31 -29.96
N ASN A 25 16.92 -3.48 -30.51
CA ASN A 25 15.61 -3.66 -29.85
C ASN A 25 14.84 -2.42 -29.36
N GLU A 26 14.35 -1.63 -30.31
CA GLU A 26 13.33 -0.59 -30.09
C GLU A 26 11.93 -0.96 -30.66
N ALA A 27 11.51 -2.23 -30.60
CA ALA A 27 10.16 -2.65 -30.99
C ALA A 27 9.66 -3.77 -30.05
N PRO A 28 9.04 -3.40 -28.90
CA PRO A 28 7.58 -3.59 -28.74
C PRO A 28 6.88 -2.51 -27.89
N ARG A 29 7.56 -1.43 -27.48
CA ARG A 29 6.98 -0.39 -26.59
C ARG A 29 5.89 0.46 -27.24
N SER A 30 5.93 0.63 -28.57
CA SER A 30 4.98 1.46 -29.30
C SER A 30 3.59 0.84 -29.43
N GLN A 31 3.47 -0.50 -29.43
CA GLN A 31 2.18 -1.18 -29.55
C GLN A 31 1.42 -1.13 -28.22
N ARG A 32 2.08 -1.44 -27.10
CA ARG A 32 1.47 -1.35 -25.77
C ARG A 32 0.99 0.06 -25.43
N ALA A 33 1.77 1.09 -25.75
CA ALA A 33 1.35 2.49 -25.57
C ALA A 33 0.15 2.88 -26.45
N ARG A 34 0.05 2.32 -27.67
CA ARG A 34 -1.12 2.52 -28.54
C ARG A 34 -2.36 1.81 -28.00
N ASP A 35 -2.20 0.60 -27.48
CA ASP A 35 -3.29 -0.19 -26.92
C ASP A 35 -3.80 0.43 -25.61
N GLU A 36 -2.91 0.92 -24.74
CA GLU A 36 -3.24 1.66 -23.51
C GLU A 36 -3.98 2.98 -23.83
N HIS A 37 -3.54 3.72 -24.85
CA HIS A 37 -4.19 4.96 -25.29
C HIS A 37 -5.54 4.72 -26.00
N ALA A 38 -5.70 3.60 -26.70
CA ALA A 38 -6.98 3.20 -27.29
C ALA A 38 -8.00 2.80 -26.21
N LEU A 39 -7.55 2.06 -25.19
CA LEU A 39 -8.37 1.69 -24.04
C LEU A 39 -8.81 2.94 -23.25
N ALA A 40 -7.89 3.86 -22.97
CA ALA A 40 -8.21 5.12 -22.28
C ALA A 40 -9.27 5.96 -23.00
N ARG A 41 -9.17 6.10 -24.34
CA ARG A 41 -10.20 6.79 -25.14
C ARG A 41 -11.54 6.08 -25.12
N SER A 42 -11.56 4.75 -25.21
CA SER A 42 -12.81 3.98 -25.14
C SER A 42 -13.52 4.12 -23.78
N ILE A 43 -12.77 4.35 -22.70
CA ILE A 43 -13.29 4.60 -21.35
C ILE A 43 -13.82 6.04 -21.22
N GLU A 44 -13.12 7.04 -21.77
CA GLU A 44 -13.59 8.44 -21.80
C GLU A 44 -14.84 8.65 -22.65
N GLU A 45 -14.99 7.87 -23.73
CA GLU A 45 -16.17 7.90 -24.61
C GLU A 45 -17.34 7.05 -24.09
N MET A 46 -17.22 6.38 -22.93
CA MET A 46 -18.34 5.66 -22.33
C MET A 46 -19.41 6.66 -21.86
N PRO A 47 -20.68 6.51 -22.30
CA PRO A 47 -21.75 7.40 -21.89
C PRO A 47 -21.93 7.37 -20.36
N HIS A 48 -22.10 8.55 -19.76
CA HIS A 48 -22.40 8.71 -18.34
C HIS A 48 -23.59 7.81 -17.91
N SER A 49 -23.62 7.45 -16.61
CA SER A 49 -24.43 6.43 -15.92
C SER A 49 -25.89 6.18 -16.33
N ARG A 50 -26.51 7.04 -17.14
CA ARG A 50 -27.87 6.85 -17.67
C ARG A 50 -27.98 5.75 -18.73
N ASP A 51 -26.90 5.34 -19.39
CA ASP A 51 -26.96 4.32 -20.46
C ASP A 51 -26.37 2.96 -20.10
N TYR A 52 -26.03 2.71 -18.82
CA TYR A 52 -25.53 1.40 -18.42
C TYR A 52 -26.56 0.29 -18.68
N ALA A 53 -27.85 0.56 -18.49
CA ALA A 53 -28.92 -0.41 -18.77
C ALA A 53 -29.08 -0.70 -20.28
N ALA A 54 -28.98 0.34 -21.13
CA ALA A 54 -29.04 0.19 -22.58
C ALA A 54 -27.80 -0.54 -23.13
N PHE A 55 -26.62 -0.25 -22.57
CA PHE A 55 -25.39 -0.97 -22.85
C PHE A 55 -25.50 -2.47 -22.49
N ILE A 56 -26.02 -2.81 -21.32
CA ILE A 56 -26.24 -4.22 -20.93
C ILE A 56 -27.25 -4.92 -21.85
N ALA A 57 -28.34 -4.25 -22.24
CA ALA A 57 -29.30 -4.79 -23.20
C ALA A 57 -28.67 -5.05 -24.58
N ASN A 58 -27.80 -4.16 -25.05
CA ASN A 58 -27.06 -4.34 -26.29
C ASN A 58 -26.02 -5.48 -26.18
N VAL A 59 -25.35 -5.59 -25.03
CA VAL A 59 -24.38 -6.67 -24.78
C VAL A 59 -25.03 -8.05 -24.81
N ALA A 60 -26.29 -8.17 -24.39
CA ALA A 60 -27.04 -9.43 -24.43
C ALA A 60 -27.31 -9.97 -25.84
N SER A 61 -27.10 -9.17 -26.89
CA SER A 61 -27.27 -9.58 -28.29
C SER A 61 -26.01 -10.17 -28.94
N PHE A 62 -24.84 -10.07 -28.29
CA PHE A 62 -23.60 -10.61 -28.85
C PHE A 62 -23.45 -12.13 -28.62
N PRO A 63 -22.69 -12.83 -29.48
CA PRO A 63 -22.26 -14.21 -29.23
C PRO A 63 -21.57 -14.36 -27.86
N VAL A 64 -21.80 -15.49 -27.18
CA VAL A 64 -21.31 -15.76 -25.81
C VAL A 64 -19.79 -15.54 -25.64
N ALA A 65 -18.98 -15.84 -26.67
CA ALA A 65 -17.55 -15.59 -26.62
C ALA A 65 -17.19 -14.09 -26.64
N GLN A 66 -17.99 -13.26 -27.31
CA GLN A 66 -17.81 -11.80 -27.31
C GLN A 66 -18.28 -11.18 -25.99
N THR A 67 -19.35 -11.70 -25.37
CA THR A 67 -19.83 -11.19 -24.08
C THR A 67 -18.86 -11.46 -22.93
N ALA A 68 -18.17 -12.61 -22.93
CA ALA A 68 -17.13 -12.92 -21.94
C ALA A 68 -15.95 -11.93 -22.01
N ASN A 69 -15.50 -11.61 -23.23
CA ASN A 69 -14.43 -10.64 -23.43
C ASN A 69 -14.84 -9.23 -22.97
N VAL A 70 -16.06 -8.80 -23.32
CA VAL A 70 -16.58 -7.49 -22.88
C VAL A 70 -16.67 -7.41 -21.35
N ALA A 71 -17.20 -8.43 -20.69
CA ALA A 71 -17.28 -8.46 -19.23
C ALA A 71 -15.90 -8.40 -18.56
N ALA A 72 -14.93 -9.15 -19.09
CA ALA A 72 -13.54 -9.12 -18.62
C ALA A 72 -12.90 -7.74 -18.80
N THR A 73 -13.07 -7.10 -19.97
CA THR A 73 -12.58 -5.75 -20.23
C THR A 73 -13.21 -4.72 -19.30
N LEU A 74 -14.53 -4.78 -19.08
CA LEU A 74 -15.21 -3.87 -18.16
C LEU A 74 -14.76 -4.05 -16.71
N HIS A 75 -14.48 -5.29 -16.30
CA HIS A 75 -13.91 -5.55 -14.99
C HIS A 75 -12.50 -4.97 -14.86
N ALA A 76 -11.63 -5.20 -15.85
CA ALA A 76 -10.29 -4.62 -15.86
C ALA A 76 -10.31 -3.08 -15.81
N ALA A 77 -11.21 -2.43 -16.57
CA ALA A 77 -11.37 -0.98 -16.54
C ALA A 77 -11.82 -0.46 -15.16
N ARG A 78 -12.75 -1.17 -14.50
CA ARG A 78 -13.17 -0.83 -13.13
C ARG A 78 -12.06 -1.02 -12.12
N ASP A 79 -11.30 -2.10 -12.24
CA ASP A 79 -10.18 -2.43 -11.36
C ASP A 79 -9.09 -1.33 -11.47
N LEU A 80 -8.78 -0.86 -12.68
CA LEU A 80 -7.86 0.27 -12.92
C LEU A 80 -8.36 1.58 -12.29
N GLU A 81 -9.66 1.89 -12.42
CA GLU A 81 -10.24 3.08 -11.81
C GLU A 81 -10.18 3.01 -10.27
N VAL A 82 -10.41 1.84 -9.67
CA VAL A 82 -10.27 1.63 -8.23
C VAL A 82 -8.80 1.79 -7.80
N GLN A 83 -7.85 1.24 -8.55
CA GLN A 83 -6.41 1.40 -8.31
C GLN A 83 -6.00 2.86 -8.30
N LYS A 84 -6.44 3.64 -9.29
CA LYS A 84 -6.18 5.08 -9.36
C LYS A 84 -6.67 5.80 -8.09
N ARG A 85 -7.86 5.47 -7.61
CA ARG A 85 -8.41 6.06 -6.37
C ARG A 85 -7.61 5.66 -5.13
N LEU A 86 -7.05 4.45 -5.09
CA LEU A 86 -6.15 4.01 -4.01
C LEU A 86 -4.83 4.77 -4.04
N ASP A 87 -4.24 4.95 -5.23
CA ASP A 87 -3.04 5.78 -5.41
C ASP A 87 -3.33 7.24 -4.99
N ASP A 88 -4.49 7.80 -5.35
CA ASP A 88 -4.90 9.14 -4.91
C ASP A 88 -5.07 9.24 -3.37
N VAL A 89 -5.52 8.18 -2.69
CA VAL A 89 -5.57 8.15 -1.21
C VAL A 89 -4.16 8.16 -0.63
N ARG A 90 -3.27 7.31 -1.13
CA ARG A 90 -1.86 7.26 -0.71
C ARG A 90 -1.17 8.61 -0.88
N ASP A 91 -1.33 9.22 -2.04
CA ASP A 91 -0.63 10.45 -2.40
C ASP A 91 -1.13 11.62 -1.54
N ARG A 92 -2.44 11.69 -1.25
CA ARG A 92 -3.01 12.68 -0.32
C ARG A 92 -2.48 12.57 1.12
N PHE A 93 -2.13 11.37 1.58
CA PHE A 93 -1.48 11.21 2.89
C PHE A 93 -0.02 11.66 2.88
N SER A 94 0.60 11.74 1.70
CA SER A 94 2.03 11.99 1.55
C SER A 94 2.39 13.47 1.42
N GLY A 95 1.43 14.40 1.53
CA GLY A 95 1.66 15.83 1.35
C GLY A 95 1.02 16.38 0.07
N PRO A 96 1.55 17.47 -0.52
CA PRO A 96 2.92 17.99 -0.37
C PRO A 96 3.19 18.72 0.97
N TYR A 97 4.47 18.74 1.37
CA TYR A 97 4.98 19.55 2.49
C TYR A 97 5.95 20.62 1.98
N ARG A 98 5.80 21.86 2.45
CA ARG A 98 6.71 22.96 2.11
C ARG A 98 7.88 22.98 3.08
N VAL A 99 9.10 22.73 2.58
CA VAL A 99 10.34 22.77 3.36
C VAL A 99 11.37 23.57 2.57
N ASP A 100 11.91 24.64 3.16
CA ASP A 100 12.95 25.49 2.56
C ASP A 100 12.62 25.98 1.13
N GLY A 101 11.33 26.22 0.85
CA GLY A 101 10.89 26.68 -0.47
C GLY A 101 10.77 25.58 -1.54
N ALA A 102 10.82 24.30 -1.16
CA ALA A 102 10.50 23.17 -2.02
C ALA A 102 9.27 22.40 -1.51
N ASP A 103 8.56 21.75 -2.43
CA ASP A 103 7.46 20.84 -2.09
C ASP A 103 8.04 19.42 -2.03
N VAL A 104 7.90 18.79 -0.86
CA VAL A 104 8.45 17.46 -0.59
C VAL A 104 7.30 16.52 -0.24
N PRO A 105 7.10 15.42 -1.00
CA PRO A 105 6.22 14.35 -0.57
C PRO A 105 6.93 13.47 0.47
N ALA A 106 6.23 13.09 1.53
CA ALA A 106 6.70 12.13 2.53
C ALA A 106 5.56 11.20 2.95
N PRO A 107 5.66 9.87 2.70
CA PRO A 107 4.64 8.92 3.14
C PRO A 107 4.36 9.05 4.64
N PRO A 108 3.11 8.86 5.09
CA PRO A 108 2.77 9.00 6.49
C PRO A 108 3.48 7.94 7.33
N MET A 109 3.95 8.35 8.51
CA MET A 109 4.50 7.45 9.50
C MET A 109 3.40 6.58 10.14
N PHE A 110 3.76 5.38 10.58
CA PHE A 110 2.85 4.53 11.33
C PHE A 110 2.51 5.14 12.69
N ARG A 111 1.25 5.04 13.09
CA ARG A 111 0.85 5.41 14.45
C ARG A 111 -0.21 4.49 15.04
N MET A 112 0.20 3.65 16.00
CA MET A 112 -0.70 3.01 16.97
C MET A 112 -0.56 3.64 18.36
N ASN A 113 -1.60 3.52 19.19
CA ASN A 113 -1.69 4.07 20.55
C ASN A 113 -0.71 3.48 21.59
N VAL A 114 0.34 2.79 21.14
CA VAL A 114 1.21 1.98 22.01
C VAL A 114 2.33 2.78 22.66
N VAL A 115 2.75 3.92 22.09
CA VAL A 115 3.82 4.75 22.68
C VAL A 115 3.22 6.03 23.28
N ALA A 116 3.23 6.10 24.61
CA ALA A 116 2.93 7.33 25.34
C ALA A 116 3.96 8.41 24.98
N ARG A 117 3.48 9.61 24.65
CA ARG A 117 4.31 10.80 24.44
C ARG A 117 4.26 11.66 25.68
N SER A 118 5.30 12.45 25.90
CA SER A 118 5.36 13.35 27.06
C SER A 118 4.18 14.33 27.03
N ALA A 119 3.66 14.68 28.21
CA ALA A 119 2.55 15.63 28.31
C ALA A 119 2.88 17.00 27.67
N ALA A 120 4.15 17.38 27.61
CA ALA A 120 4.61 18.58 26.92
C ALA A 120 4.38 18.51 25.40
N ILE A 121 4.79 17.42 24.74
CA ILE A 121 4.56 17.20 23.30
C ILE A 121 3.06 17.20 23.01
N GLN A 122 2.26 16.57 23.88
CA GLN A 122 0.81 16.51 23.71
C GLN A 122 0.16 17.90 23.78
N ARG A 123 0.52 18.72 24.77
CA ARG A 123 0.03 20.11 24.89
C ARG A 123 0.46 20.98 23.73
N GLU A 124 1.69 20.83 23.26
CA GLU A 124 2.17 21.55 22.07
C GLU A 124 1.35 21.18 20.84
N LEU A 125 1.16 19.89 20.59
CA LEU A 125 0.38 19.42 19.44
C LEU A 125 -1.08 19.89 19.51
N ASP A 126 -1.70 19.87 20.70
CA ASP A 126 -3.05 20.41 20.92
C ASP A 126 -3.12 21.92 20.64
N THR A 127 -2.07 22.66 21.02
CA THR A 127 -1.95 24.10 20.75
C THR A 127 -1.82 24.38 19.25
N ILE A 128 -0.96 23.64 18.55
CA ILE A 128 -0.79 23.73 17.10
C ILE A 128 -2.09 23.38 16.38
N GLY A 129 -2.72 22.26 16.76
CA GLY A 129 -4.00 21.82 16.20
C GLY A 129 -5.08 22.88 16.33
N LYS A 130 -5.26 23.44 17.54
CA LYS A 130 -6.21 24.52 17.79
C LYS A 130 -5.94 25.74 16.88
N ARG A 131 -4.68 26.13 16.71
CA ARG A 131 -4.27 27.26 15.86
C ARG A 131 -4.65 27.07 14.39
N ILE A 132 -4.55 25.84 13.87
CA ILE A 132 -4.85 25.52 12.45
C ILE A 132 -6.26 24.98 12.23
N GLY A 133 -7.11 24.95 13.28
CA GLY A 133 -8.47 24.45 13.21
C GLY A 133 -8.57 22.94 12.98
N VAL A 134 -7.59 22.16 13.45
CA VAL A 134 -7.56 20.69 13.33
C VAL A 134 -7.53 20.07 14.73
N GLN A 135 -8.42 19.12 15.00
CA GLN A 135 -8.35 18.32 16.22
C GLN A 135 -7.24 17.26 16.07
N PRO A 136 -6.19 17.23 16.92
CA PRO A 136 -5.09 16.28 16.73
C PRO A 136 -5.40 14.84 17.11
N LEU A 137 -6.46 14.62 17.90
CA LEU A 137 -6.77 13.30 18.47
C LEU A 137 -6.91 12.21 17.38
N PRO A 138 -7.66 12.37 16.29
CA PRO A 138 -7.71 11.38 15.21
C PRO A 138 -6.33 11.00 14.68
N SER A 139 -5.45 11.97 14.36
CA SER A 139 -4.09 11.69 13.87
C SER A 139 -3.20 11.02 14.93
N LYS A 140 -3.42 11.31 16.21
CA LYS A 140 -2.73 10.63 17.34
C LYS A 140 -3.13 9.18 17.48
N LEU A 141 -4.37 8.86 17.10
CA LEU A 141 -4.94 7.51 17.06
C LEU A 141 -4.64 6.78 15.73
N GLY A 142 -3.92 7.41 14.78
CA GLY A 142 -3.68 6.84 13.46
C GLY A 142 -4.86 6.92 12.49
N GLN A 143 -5.94 7.61 12.86
CA GLN A 143 -7.24 7.60 12.16
C GLN A 143 -7.68 9.01 11.74
N GLY A 144 -6.72 9.92 11.55
CA GLY A 144 -6.96 11.25 10.99
C GLY A 144 -7.16 11.19 9.48
N THR A 145 -7.89 12.18 8.94
CA THR A 145 -8.02 12.32 7.48
C THR A 145 -6.67 12.73 6.86
N PRO A 146 -6.44 12.45 5.55
CA PRO A 146 -5.22 12.91 4.88
C PRO A 146 -5.01 14.43 5.02
N ARG A 147 -6.09 15.20 4.86
CA ARG A 147 -6.07 16.66 4.99
C ARG A 147 -5.60 17.12 6.37
N ASP A 148 -6.11 16.50 7.43
CA ASP A 148 -5.78 16.89 8.80
C ASP A 148 -4.34 16.49 9.17
N LEU A 149 -3.90 15.30 8.75
CA LEU A 149 -2.51 14.86 8.96
C LEU A 149 -1.53 15.78 8.22
N VAL A 150 -1.82 16.13 6.96
CA VAL A 150 -0.97 17.03 6.17
C VAL A 150 -0.89 18.42 6.82
N LYS A 151 -2.03 19.01 7.22
CA LYS A 151 -2.06 20.31 7.90
C LYS A 151 -1.28 20.30 9.22
N LEU A 152 -1.46 19.28 10.06
CA LEU A 152 -0.73 19.15 11.32
C LEU A 152 0.77 19.00 11.10
N THR A 153 1.16 18.17 10.14
CA THR A 153 2.57 17.95 9.79
C THR A 153 3.20 19.24 9.27
N GLN A 154 2.55 19.95 8.35
CA GLN A 154 3.05 21.24 7.87
C GLN A 154 3.19 22.25 9.01
N ALA A 155 2.20 22.35 9.89
CA ALA A 155 2.24 23.29 11.01
C ALA A 155 3.36 22.99 12.03
N LEU A 156 3.80 21.72 12.13
CA LEU A 156 4.98 21.33 12.90
C LEU A 156 6.28 21.75 12.19
N ILE A 157 6.37 21.57 10.87
CA ILE A 157 7.49 22.06 10.06
C ILE A 157 7.63 23.58 10.22
N ASP A 158 6.54 24.32 10.06
CA ASP A 158 6.49 25.78 10.19
C ASP A 158 6.88 26.26 11.60
N ALA A 159 6.65 25.42 12.62
CA ALA A 159 7.07 25.66 14.00
C ALA A 159 8.54 25.27 14.28
N GLY A 160 9.31 24.93 13.24
CA GLY A 160 10.72 24.55 13.36
C GLY A 160 10.92 23.18 14.02
N ARG A 161 9.94 22.27 13.93
CA ARG A 161 10.00 20.94 14.57
C ARG A 161 10.58 19.85 13.70
N LEU A 162 10.95 20.15 12.46
CA LEU A 162 11.65 19.19 11.60
C LEU A 162 13.03 18.88 12.23
N PRO A 163 13.34 17.60 12.56
CA PRO A 163 14.64 17.22 13.15
C PRO A 163 15.79 17.75 12.28
N PRO A 164 16.94 18.15 12.83
CA PRO A 164 18.08 18.56 12.00
C PRO A 164 18.63 17.38 11.17
N PRO A 165 19.48 17.64 10.15
CA PRO A 165 20.23 16.58 9.45
C PRO A 165 21.03 15.69 10.44
N PRO A 166 21.38 14.44 10.09
CA PRO A 166 21.41 13.86 8.73
C PRO A 166 20.06 13.27 8.26
N GLY A 167 20.02 12.85 6.99
CA GLY A 167 18.84 12.22 6.35
C GLY A 167 18.16 13.13 5.31
N ASP A 168 17.46 12.50 4.36
CA ASP A 168 16.62 13.24 3.41
C ASP A 168 15.41 13.87 4.11
N VAL A 169 14.81 14.88 3.47
CA VAL A 169 13.71 15.65 4.07
C VAL A 169 12.49 14.77 4.34
N ALA A 170 12.16 13.81 3.48
CA ALA A 170 11.01 12.95 3.67
C ALA A 170 11.20 12.02 4.89
N SER A 171 12.38 11.43 5.05
CA SER A 171 12.73 10.65 6.25
C SER A 171 12.65 11.49 7.53
N ARG A 172 13.13 12.74 7.50
CA ARG A 172 13.04 13.67 8.65
C ARG A 172 11.59 14.05 8.99
N ILE A 173 10.73 14.23 7.99
CA ILE A 173 9.28 14.46 8.20
C ILE A 173 8.64 13.25 8.89
N ARG A 174 8.98 12.02 8.46
CA ARG A 174 8.47 10.79 9.08
C ARG A 174 8.95 10.62 10.52
N GLN A 175 10.22 10.92 10.78
CA GLN A 175 10.75 10.95 12.15
C GLN A 175 10.01 11.98 13.02
N MET A 176 9.76 13.18 12.50
CA MET A 176 8.98 14.20 13.20
C MET A 176 7.56 13.71 13.53
N GLN A 177 6.87 13.08 12.57
CA GLN A 177 5.54 12.49 12.80
C GLN A 177 5.59 11.43 13.91
N TRP A 178 6.60 10.55 13.88
CA TRP A 178 6.83 9.59 14.95
C TRP A 178 7.00 10.28 16.30
N ASP A 179 7.94 11.22 16.42
CA ASP A 179 8.28 11.90 17.67
C ASP A 179 7.08 12.63 18.28
N TYR A 180 6.24 13.26 17.45
CA TYR A 180 5.00 13.90 17.86
C TYR A 180 3.83 12.93 18.10
N GLY A 181 4.00 11.66 17.73
CA GLY A 181 2.99 10.61 17.91
C GLY A 181 1.76 10.84 17.03
N ILE A 182 1.96 11.30 15.80
CA ILE A 182 0.94 11.42 14.77
C ILE A 182 1.29 10.50 13.59
N GLY A 183 0.28 10.10 12.83
CA GLY A 183 0.49 9.25 11.65
C GLY A 183 -0.80 8.60 11.21
N VAL A 184 -0.66 7.44 10.57
CA VAL A 184 -1.78 6.60 10.14
C VAL A 184 -1.58 5.15 10.61
N ASP A 185 -2.62 4.50 11.12
CA ASP A 185 -2.63 3.05 11.39
C ASP A 185 -3.28 2.28 10.23
N CYS A 186 -3.23 0.95 10.28
CA CYS A 186 -3.81 0.10 9.25
C CYS A 186 -5.32 0.37 9.07
N ALA A 187 -6.03 0.59 10.18
CA ALA A 187 -7.47 0.80 10.17
C ALA A 187 -7.85 2.17 9.58
N GLY A 188 -7.13 3.23 9.92
CA GLY A 188 -7.30 4.59 9.43
C GLY A 188 -7.04 4.67 7.93
N TYR A 189 -5.97 4.02 7.45
CA TYR A 189 -5.71 3.94 6.01
C TYR A 189 -6.83 3.18 5.28
N CYS A 190 -7.17 1.97 5.75
CA CYS A 190 -8.22 1.14 5.14
C CYS A 190 -9.57 1.86 5.11
N LYS A 191 -9.88 2.67 6.14
CA LYS A 191 -11.11 3.46 6.19
C LYS A 191 -11.17 4.50 5.07
N GLU A 192 -10.12 5.29 4.87
CA GLU A 192 -10.07 6.30 3.82
C GLU A 192 -10.07 5.67 2.42
N ALA A 193 -9.35 4.56 2.25
CA ALA A 193 -9.32 3.78 1.02
C ALA A 193 -10.70 3.19 0.68
N LEU A 194 -11.41 2.58 1.65
CA LEU A 194 -12.78 2.11 1.46
C LEU A 194 -13.76 3.24 1.16
N ALA A 195 -13.62 4.38 1.83
CA ALA A 195 -14.46 5.55 1.55
C ALA A 195 -14.27 6.07 0.11
N ALA A 196 -13.04 5.99 -0.42
CA ALA A 196 -12.73 6.44 -1.78
C ALA A 196 -13.16 5.43 -2.88
N THR A 197 -13.14 4.13 -2.57
CA THR A 197 -13.34 3.07 -3.56
C THR A 197 -14.74 2.45 -3.53
N SER A 198 -15.46 2.57 -2.40
CA SER A 198 -16.81 2.05 -2.28
C SER A 198 -17.80 2.83 -3.16
N PRO A 199 -18.71 2.15 -3.87
CA PRO A 199 -19.74 2.80 -4.69
C PRO A 199 -20.78 3.57 -3.87
N ARG A 200 -20.85 3.32 -2.56
CA ARG A 200 -21.77 3.99 -1.63
C ARG A 200 -21.10 4.28 -0.28
N PRO A 201 -21.63 5.25 0.49
CA PRO A 201 -21.15 5.50 1.85
C PRO A 201 -21.27 4.24 2.72
N LEU A 202 -20.19 3.89 3.41
CA LEU A 202 -20.15 2.75 4.32
C LEU A 202 -20.35 3.24 5.77
N PRO A 203 -21.04 2.47 6.63
CA PRO A 203 -21.22 2.80 8.04
C PRO A 203 -19.94 2.48 8.85
N LEU A 204 -18.84 3.13 8.51
CA LEU A 204 -17.56 3.01 9.20
C LEU A 204 -17.58 3.87 10.48
N ARG A 205 -17.04 3.35 11.58
CA ARG A 205 -17.05 4.07 12.85
C ARG A 205 -16.04 5.23 12.84
N GLY A 206 -16.24 6.15 13.78
CA GLY A 206 -15.29 7.24 14.03
C GLY A 206 -13.96 6.76 14.62
N PRO A 207 -12.99 7.67 14.78
CA PRO A 207 -11.69 7.38 15.37
C PRO A 207 -11.75 6.65 16.72
N GLY A 208 -10.79 5.77 16.99
CA GLY A 208 -10.67 5.02 18.24
C GLY A 208 -11.49 3.72 18.31
N TRP A 209 -12.17 3.37 17.23
CA TRP A 209 -12.89 2.11 17.09
C TRP A 209 -12.27 1.27 15.98
N GLU A 210 -12.05 -0.01 16.25
CA GLU A 210 -11.66 -0.95 15.20
C GLU A 210 -12.86 -1.18 14.28
N SER A 211 -12.90 -0.40 13.19
CA SER A 211 -14.02 -0.35 12.26
C SER A 211 -14.25 -1.67 11.50
N PHE A 212 -13.32 -2.61 11.62
CA PHE A 212 -13.32 -3.88 10.89
C PHE A 212 -13.45 -5.09 11.82
N ARG A 213 -13.63 -4.87 13.14
CA ARG A 213 -14.15 -5.92 14.02
C ARG A 213 -15.63 -6.13 13.71
N ASP A 214 -16.06 -7.40 13.64
CA ASP A 214 -17.44 -7.83 13.38
C ASP A 214 -17.97 -7.62 11.94
N LEU A 215 -17.12 -7.84 10.93
CA LEU A 215 -17.56 -7.89 9.52
C LEU A 215 -18.43 -9.11 9.21
N ASP A 216 -18.25 -10.20 9.95
CA ASP A 216 -19.04 -11.43 9.81
C ASP A 216 -20.43 -11.33 10.49
N GLY A 217 -20.61 -10.43 11.46
CA GLY A 217 -21.87 -10.23 12.19
C GLY A 217 -22.62 -8.99 11.75
N ALA A 218 -22.69 -7.97 12.62
CA ALA A 218 -23.62 -6.83 12.45
C ALA A 218 -23.36 -6.01 11.17
N ARG A 219 -22.15 -6.08 10.60
CA ARG A 219 -21.79 -5.36 9.37
C ARG A 219 -21.89 -6.17 8.09
N ARG A 220 -22.35 -7.43 8.16
CA ARG A 220 -22.57 -8.30 6.98
C ARG A 220 -23.54 -7.70 5.95
N ALA A 221 -24.40 -6.77 6.34
CA ALA A 221 -25.28 -6.05 5.40
C ALA A 221 -24.51 -5.02 4.53
N ALA A 222 -23.36 -4.54 4.97
CA ALA A 222 -22.51 -3.60 4.24
C ALA A 222 -21.46 -4.30 3.37
N PHE A 223 -21.07 -5.53 3.72
CA PHE A 223 -19.97 -6.26 3.07
C PHE A 223 -20.40 -7.65 2.60
N ALA A 224 -19.79 -8.14 1.54
CA ALA A 224 -19.84 -9.54 1.13
C ALA A 224 -18.47 -10.18 1.43
N LYS A 225 -18.46 -11.29 2.18
CA LYS A 225 -17.26 -12.10 2.32
C LYS A 225 -17.02 -12.82 1.00
N VAL A 226 -15.83 -12.70 0.43
CA VAL A 226 -15.44 -13.31 -0.85
C VAL A 226 -14.24 -14.23 -0.62
N ASP A 227 -14.05 -15.21 -1.51
CA ASP A 227 -12.84 -16.02 -1.49
C ASP A 227 -11.64 -15.14 -1.88
N VAL A 228 -10.48 -15.36 -1.26
CA VAL A 228 -9.25 -14.59 -1.58
C VAL A 228 -8.84 -14.76 -3.05
N THR A 229 -9.14 -15.91 -3.65
CA THR A 229 -8.89 -16.16 -5.07
C THR A 229 -9.75 -15.28 -5.99
N GLU A 230 -10.82 -14.69 -5.46
CA GLU A 230 -11.73 -13.76 -6.13
C GLU A 230 -11.54 -12.31 -5.68
N ALA A 231 -10.52 -12.02 -4.86
CA ALA A 231 -10.19 -10.69 -4.41
C ALA A 231 -9.98 -9.73 -5.59
N ARG A 232 -10.41 -8.48 -5.42
CA ARG A 232 -10.33 -7.40 -6.40
C ARG A 232 -9.84 -6.11 -5.76
N PRO A 233 -9.34 -5.16 -6.55
CA PRO A 233 -8.99 -3.83 -6.04
C PRO A 233 -10.14 -3.23 -5.21
N GLY A 234 -9.80 -2.66 -4.04
CA GLY A 234 -10.77 -2.07 -3.11
C GLY A 234 -11.41 -3.06 -2.13
N ASP A 235 -11.20 -4.37 -2.27
CA ASP A 235 -11.58 -5.33 -1.23
C ASP A 235 -10.71 -5.16 0.02
N LEU A 236 -11.29 -5.37 1.20
CA LEU A 236 -10.61 -5.34 2.49
C LEU A 236 -10.22 -6.76 2.90
N ILE A 237 -8.95 -7.01 3.20
CA ILE A 237 -8.52 -8.23 3.89
C ILE A 237 -8.30 -7.90 5.35
N THR A 238 -8.90 -8.70 6.24
CA THR A 238 -8.67 -8.62 7.68
C THR A 238 -7.88 -9.82 8.16
N LEU A 239 -6.95 -9.55 9.07
CA LEU A 239 -6.14 -10.56 9.74
C LEU A 239 -6.41 -10.49 11.25
N ASP A 240 -6.69 -11.64 11.86
CA ASP A 240 -6.85 -11.81 13.30
C ASP A 240 -5.48 -11.79 13.99
N GLU A 241 -5.47 -11.24 15.21
CA GLU A 241 -4.31 -11.32 16.09
C GLU A 241 -3.96 -12.77 16.44
N VAL A 242 -2.67 -13.08 16.54
CA VAL A 242 -2.20 -14.31 17.19
C VAL A 242 -1.61 -13.94 18.55
N PRO A 243 -2.05 -14.55 19.66
CA PRO A 243 -1.48 -14.29 20.98
C PRO A 243 0.05 -14.42 20.98
N PRO A 244 0.79 -13.53 21.67
CA PRO A 244 0.33 -12.55 22.65
C PRO A 244 -0.04 -11.18 22.07
N GLU A 245 -0.09 -11.03 20.74
CA GLU A 245 -0.47 -9.77 20.12
C GLU A 245 -1.92 -9.41 20.44
N ARG A 246 -2.22 -8.10 20.44
CA ARG A 246 -3.51 -7.54 20.91
C ARG A 246 -4.28 -6.78 19.84
N PHE A 247 -3.76 -6.79 18.62
CA PHE A 247 -4.33 -6.04 17.52
C PHE A 247 -4.16 -6.87 16.26
N GLY A 248 -5.25 -7.10 15.52
CA GLY A 248 -5.18 -7.65 14.18
C GLY A 248 -4.65 -6.63 13.18
N HIS A 249 -4.64 -7.02 11.91
CA HIS A 249 -4.20 -6.16 10.82
C HIS A 249 -5.26 -6.06 9.72
N ASN A 250 -5.27 -4.94 9.00
CA ASN A 250 -6.21 -4.71 7.90
C ASN A 250 -5.43 -4.19 6.71
N VAL A 251 -5.72 -4.71 5.52
CA VAL A 251 -5.13 -4.23 4.27
C VAL A 251 -6.20 -4.03 3.21
N ILE A 252 -5.94 -3.17 2.25
CA ILE A 252 -6.77 -3.02 1.05
C ILE A 252 -6.07 -3.69 -0.12
N VAL A 253 -6.80 -4.53 -0.85
CA VAL A 253 -6.31 -5.12 -2.09
C VAL A 253 -6.14 -4.00 -3.11
N TYR A 254 -4.93 -3.82 -3.61
CA TYR A 254 -4.61 -2.91 -4.72
C TYR A 254 -4.71 -3.64 -6.05
N SER A 255 -4.18 -4.85 -6.15
CA SER A 255 -4.27 -5.67 -7.36
C SER A 255 -4.29 -7.16 -7.02
N ARG A 256 -4.83 -7.97 -7.94
CA ARG A 256 -4.73 -9.43 -7.87
C ARG A 256 -4.62 -10.01 -9.29
N ALA A 257 -3.63 -10.88 -9.49
CA ALA A 257 -3.43 -11.60 -10.74
C ALA A 257 -3.20 -13.10 -10.46
N VAL A 258 -3.53 -13.96 -11.43
CA VAL A 258 -3.02 -15.33 -11.44
C VAL A 258 -1.66 -15.29 -12.12
N ALA A 259 -0.63 -15.81 -11.47
CA ALA A 259 0.70 -15.89 -12.07
C ALA A 259 0.69 -16.94 -13.19
N ASP A 260 1.07 -16.52 -14.40
CA ASP A 260 1.40 -17.44 -15.48
C ASP A 260 2.80 -18.02 -15.30
N ALA A 261 3.19 -18.94 -16.19
CA ALA A 261 4.50 -19.61 -16.11
C ALA A 261 5.68 -18.61 -16.18
N ALA A 262 5.56 -17.56 -16.99
CA ALA A 262 6.60 -16.54 -17.12
C ALA A 262 6.73 -15.72 -15.83
N ARG A 263 5.61 -15.35 -15.21
CA ARG A 263 5.58 -14.63 -13.93
C ARG A 263 6.08 -15.50 -12.80
N ILE A 264 5.73 -16.78 -12.77
CA ILE A 264 6.25 -17.77 -11.81
C ILE A 264 7.78 -17.84 -11.92
N GLN A 265 8.31 -18.02 -13.13
CA GLN A 265 9.76 -18.07 -13.34
C GLN A 265 10.44 -16.77 -12.86
N ALA A 266 9.92 -15.61 -13.28
CA ALA A 266 10.49 -14.31 -12.90
C ALA A 266 10.51 -14.10 -11.37
N LEU A 267 9.45 -14.49 -10.67
CA LEU A 267 9.39 -14.40 -9.20
C LEU A 267 10.40 -15.36 -8.55
N GLY A 268 10.51 -16.58 -9.05
CA GLY A 268 11.49 -17.57 -8.58
C GLY A 268 12.94 -17.08 -8.74
N ASP A 269 13.26 -16.51 -9.90
CA ASP A 269 14.60 -15.98 -10.18
C ASP A 269 14.92 -14.74 -9.33
N GLN A 270 13.93 -13.87 -9.12
CA GLN A 270 14.10 -12.65 -8.34
C GLN A 270 14.30 -12.92 -6.83
N HIS A 271 13.66 -13.95 -6.28
CA HIS A 271 13.54 -14.15 -4.82
C HIS A 271 14.18 -15.44 -4.30
N GLY A 272 14.84 -16.20 -5.16
CA GLY A 272 15.69 -17.32 -4.78
C GLY A 272 14.95 -18.63 -4.47
N GLU A 273 15.69 -19.60 -3.93
CA GLU A 273 15.27 -21.00 -3.89
C GLU A 273 14.00 -21.27 -3.05
N LYS A 274 13.79 -20.52 -1.95
CA LYS A 274 12.55 -20.66 -1.17
C LYS A 274 11.31 -20.27 -1.97
N MET A 275 11.40 -19.20 -2.78
CA MET A 275 10.32 -18.81 -3.69
C MET A 275 10.09 -19.88 -4.75
N LYS A 276 11.17 -20.36 -5.39
CA LYS A 276 11.07 -21.42 -6.40
C LYS A 276 10.39 -22.68 -5.83
N ALA A 277 10.73 -23.06 -4.59
CA ALA A 277 10.09 -24.19 -3.92
C ALA A 277 8.58 -23.98 -3.70
N PHE A 278 8.17 -22.77 -3.27
CA PHE A 278 6.75 -22.43 -3.13
C PHE A 278 6.01 -22.41 -4.48
N LEU A 279 6.64 -21.88 -5.53
CA LEU A 279 6.04 -21.81 -6.86
C LEU A 279 6.04 -23.14 -7.62
N ALA A 280 6.77 -24.15 -7.14
CA ALA A 280 6.76 -25.50 -7.70
C ALA A 280 5.52 -26.33 -7.30
N THR A 281 4.66 -25.81 -6.42
CA THR A 281 3.38 -26.44 -6.08
C THR A 281 2.38 -26.38 -7.27
N PRO A 282 1.30 -27.18 -7.26
CA PRO A 282 0.38 -27.26 -8.41
C PRO A 282 -0.33 -25.95 -8.79
N GLY A 283 -0.44 -24.98 -7.88
CA GLY A 283 -1.15 -23.72 -8.12
C GLY A 283 -2.67 -23.90 -8.29
N PRO A 284 -3.40 -22.90 -8.84
CA PRO A 284 -2.89 -21.63 -9.34
C PRO A 284 -2.33 -20.75 -8.21
N HIS A 285 -1.26 -20.02 -8.53
CA HIS A 285 -0.67 -19.02 -7.63
C HIS A 285 -1.28 -17.66 -7.91
N HIS A 286 -1.86 -17.04 -6.89
CA HIS A 286 -2.40 -15.70 -6.93
C HIS A 286 -1.35 -14.73 -6.39
N VAL A 287 -1.04 -13.68 -7.14
CA VAL A 287 -0.20 -12.57 -6.69
C VAL A 287 -1.13 -11.43 -6.31
N LEU A 288 -1.10 -11.01 -5.05
CA LEU A 288 -1.87 -9.89 -4.54
C LEU A 288 -0.91 -8.77 -4.19
N GLU A 289 -1.21 -7.55 -4.63
CA GLU A 289 -0.61 -6.34 -4.07
C GLU A 289 -1.60 -5.74 -3.09
N VAL A 290 -1.14 -5.40 -1.89
CA VAL A 290 -1.97 -4.87 -0.82
C VAL A 290 -1.37 -3.62 -0.24
N ASP A 291 -2.23 -2.64 0.04
CA ASP A 291 -1.90 -1.36 0.63
C ASP A 291 -2.32 -1.34 2.11
N SER A 292 -1.40 -0.95 2.99
CA SER A 292 -1.67 -0.78 4.42
C SER A 292 -0.65 0.13 5.10
N SER A 293 -0.93 0.48 6.35
CA SER A 293 0.04 1.09 7.26
C SER A 293 0.56 0.06 8.25
N TRP A 294 1.88 -0.14 8.25
CA TRP A 294 2.56 -1.23 8.94
C TRP A 294 3.33 -0.78 10.16
N GLY A 295 3.44 -1.66 11.15
CA GLY A 295 4.14 -1.40 12.41
C GLY A 295 5.55 -0.82 12.21
N ALA A 296 5.86 0.25 12.95
CA ALA A 296 7.20 0.83 13.01
C ALA A 296 8.06 0.26 14.16
N GLY A 297 7.60 -0.78 14.85
CA GLY A 297 8.25 -1.28 16.07
C GLY A 297 8.31 -0.22 17.19
N ALA A 298 9.10 -0.50 18.23
CA ALA A 298 9.20 0.36 19.42
C ALA A 298 9.96 1.68 19.17
N SER A 299 10.84 1.71 18.16
CA SER A 299 11.75 2.83 17.89
C SER A 299 11.35 3.72 16.72
N GLY A 300 10.29 3.38 15.97
CA GLY A 300 9.90 4.17 14.80
C GLY A 300 10.72 3.82 13.55
N SER A 301 10.88 2.53 13.27
CA SER A 301 11.55 1.99 12.08
C SER A 301 11.12 2.73 10.80
N PRO A 302 12.07 3.11 9.93
CA PRO A 302 11.75 3.75 8.65
C PRO A 302 10.96 2.86 7.69
N HIS A 303 10.82 1.56 7.99
CA HIS A 303 9.97 0.64 7.24
C HIS A 303 8.50 0.60 7.73
N GLY A 304 8.19 1.29 8.83
CA GLY A 304 6.83 1.42 9.33
C GLY A 304 6.10 2.59 8.70
N GLY A 305 4.80 2.45 8.53
CA GLY A 305 3.92 3.44 7.90
C GLY A 305 3.28 2.85 6.66
N PHE A 306 2.78 3.72 5.81
CA PHE A 306 2.18 3.28 4.56
C PHE A 306 3.21 2.55 3.67
N ARG A 307 2.84 1.36 3.17
CA ARG A 307 3.54 0.68 2.07
C ARG A 307 2.60 -0.27 1.32
N ARG A 308 3.00 -0.56 0.08
CA ARG A 308 2.43 -1.61 -0.75
C ARG A 308 3.29 -2.86 -0.62
N ASP A 309 2.68 -3.95 -0.16
CA ASP A 309 3.34 -5.26 -0.05
C ASP A 309 2.79 -6.21 -1.10
N THR A 310 3.61 -7.19 -1.51
CA THR A 310 3.19 -8.27 -2.39
C THR A 310 3.03 -9.55 -1.58
N TRP A 311 1.86 -10.17 -1.70
CA TRP A 311 1.55 -11.47 -1.14
C TRP A 311 1.31 -12.48 -2.25
N LEU A 312 1.63 -13.74 -1.97
CA LEU A 312 1.30 -14.88 -2.81
C LEU A 312 0.32 -15.80 -2.09
N PHE A 313 -0.58 -16.39 -2.85
CA PHE A 313 -1.50 -17.40 -2.34
C PHE A 313 -1.60 -18.57 -3.31
N ASP A 314 -1.24 -19.77 -2.86
CA ASP A 314 -1.45 -21.00 -3.61
C ASP A 314 -2.84 -21.55 -3.32
N ALA A 315 -3.71 -21.53 -4.32
CA ALA A 315 -5.09 -21.95 -4.16
C ALA A 315 -5.27 -23.47 -3.93
N SER A 316 -4.30 -24.30 -4.35
CA SER A 316 -4.34 -25.76 -4.17
C SER A 316 -4.00 -26.18 -2.75
N THR A 317 -2.96 -25.58 -2.18
CA THR A 317 -2.47 -25.92 -0.83
C THR A 317 -3.05 -25.01 0.24
N LYS A 318 -3.73 -23.92 -0.14
CA LYS A 318 -4.21 -22.86 0.76
C LYS A 318 -3.08 -22.24 1.58
N THR A 319 -1.89 -22.16 0.98
CA THR A 319 -0.68 -21.63 1.61
C THR A 319 -0.40 -20.23 1.10
N TRP A 320 -0.06 -19.34 2.03
CA TRP A 320 0.41 -18.00 1.75
C TRP A 320 1.92 -17.97 1.62
N GLY A 321 2.42 -17.16 0.70
CA GLY A 321 3.81 -16.73 0.62
C GLY A 321 3.88 -15.23 0.80
N HIS A 322 4.87 -14.72 1.52
CA HIS A 322 5.05 -13.28 1.64
C HIS A 322 6.51 -12.87 1.74
N PHE A 323 6.76 -11.63 1.34
CA PHE A 323 8.07 -11.00 1.44
C PHE A 323 8.14 -10.15 2.70
N ILE A 324 9.24 -10.27 3.44
CA ILE A 324 9.54 -9.34 4.51
C ILE A 324 10.47 -8.25 3.95
N PRO A 325 9.95 -7.03 3.68
CA PRO A 325 10.80 -5.95 3.18
C PRO A 325 11.86 -5.57 4.22
N GLY A 326 13.02 -5.10 3.75
CA GLY A 326 14.10 -4.57 4.60
C GLY A 326 15.12 -5.59 5.09
N THR A 327 15.04 -6.84 4.63
CA THR A 327 16.12 -7.83 4.77
C THR A 327 16.97 -7.87 3.49
N SER A 328 18.29 -7.96 3.64
CA SER A 328 19.22 -8.16 2.52
C SER A 328 20.05 -9.42 2.79
N PRO A 329 19.80 -10.53 2.08
CA PRO A 329 18.83 -10.68 0.99
C PRO A 329 17.36 -10.65 1.47
N PRO A 330 16.39 -10.36 0.58
CA PRO A 330 14.96 -10.41 0.91
C PRO A 330 14.58 -11.79 1.46
N TYR A 331 13.92 -11.81 2.61
CA TYR A 331 13.41 -13.02 3.23
C TYR A 331 12.01 -13.35 2.69
N PHE A 332 11.85 -14.59 2.23
CA PHE A 332 10.57 -15.17 1.84
C PHE A 332 10.15 -16.24 2.85
N ASP A 333 8.90 -16.16 3.28
CA ASP A 333 8.29 -17.12 4.20
C ASP A 333 6.96 -17.63 3.68
N THR A 334 6.57 -18.80 4.19
CA THR A 334 5.30 -19.46 3.85
C THR A 334 4.49 -19.78 5.08
N SER A 335 3.17 -19.69 4.98
CA SER A 335 2.27 -19.91 6.12
C SER A 335 0.92 -20.42 5.66
N THR A 336 0.36 -21.40 6.38
CA THR A 336 -1.02 -21.87 6.17
C THR A 336 -2.05 -21.07 6.96
N VAL A 337 -1.60 -20.17 7.85
CA VAL A 337 -2.50 -19.38 8.69
C VAL A 337 -2.77 -17.99 8.11
N GLY A 338 -1.82 -17.38 7.38
CA GLY A 338 -2.01 -16.03 6.84
C GLY A 338 -0.76 -15.45 6.16
N PRO A 339 -0.90 -14.31 5.47
CA PRO A 339 0.15 -13.68 4.65
C PRO A 339 1.16 -12.82 5.41
N ALA A 340 1.02 -12.66 6.72
CA ALA A 340 1.99 -11.96 7.55
C ALA A 340 2.32 -12.90 8.70
N SER A 341 3.58 -13.29 8.90
CA SER A 341 4.01 -14.42 9.76
C SER A 341 3.35 -14.57 11.14
N PHE A 342 2.76 -13.50 11.69
CA PHE A 342 2.15 -13.46 13.01
C PHE A 342 0.63 -13.22 13.01
N ASP A 343 0.02 -12.91 11.86
CA ASP A 343 -1.41 -12.65 11.77
C ASP A 343 -2.13 -13.77 11.01
N LYS A 344 -3.30 -14.17 11.52
CA LYS A 344 -4.11 -15.20 10.90
C LYS A 344 -5.09 -14.57 9.91
N TYR A 345 -5.14 -15.06 8.68
CA TYR A 345 -6.16 -14.64 7.70
C TYR A 345 -7.57 -14.91 8.23
N HIS A 346 -8.36 -13.85 8.36
CA HIS A 346 -9.75 -13.92 8.83
C HIS A 346 -10.76 -13.94 7.67
N GLY A 347 -10.53 -13.09 6.67
CA GLY A 347 -11.40 -13.00 5.50
C GLY A 347 -11.08 -11.86 4.54
N THR A 348 -11.64 -11.96 3.34
CA THR A 348 -11.66 -10.90 2.33
C THR A 348 -13.09 -10.39 2.20
N TYR A 349 -13.26 -9.07 2.21
CA TYR A 349 -14.56 -8.40 2.31
C TYR A 349 -14.70 -7.34 1.24
N ARG A 350 -15.72 -7.53 0.39
CA ARG A 350 -16.10 -6.58 -0.66
C ARG A 350 -17.22 -5.67 -0.18
N PRO A 351 -17.09 -4.33 -0.26
CA PRO A 351 -18.22 -3.43 -0.08
C PRO A 351 -19.38 -3.80 -1.01
N ARG A 352 -20.59 -3.95 -0.47
CA ARG A 352 -21.79 -4.15 -1.29
C ARG A 352 -22.15 -2.84 -1.98
N GLY A 353 -22.45 -2.89 -3.27
CA GLY A 353 -22.97 -1.77 -4.07
C GLY A 353 -24.44 -1.48 -3.82
#